data_AF-A0A519T0C4-F1
#
_entry.id   AF-A0A519T0C4-F1
#
_cell.length_a   1.000
_cell.length_b   1.000
_cell.length_c   1.000
_cell.angle_alpha   90.00
_cell.angle_beta   90.00
_cell.angle_gamma   90.00
#
_symmetry.space_group_name_H-M   'P 1'
#
loop_
_entity.id
_entity.type
_entity.pdbx_description
1 polymer ?
#
loop_
_entity_poly.entity_id
_entity_poly.type
_entity_poly.pdbx_seq_one_letter_code
_entity_poly.pdbx_strand_id
1 'polypeptide(L)'
;LQDVQAITKFGLRTLAYHEGIPGHHFQIGVAQELKELPTFRTVVPFTAYAEGWALYAKRLAAELGFEKDPYDNLGCLRAELFRATRLVVDTGIHDQRWTREHAIDYMCQTTGMAQSDVTAEIKRYIVMPRVAQSLKSSWLGMLAETRR
;
A
#
# COMPACT_ATOMS: atom_id res chain seq x y z
N LEU A 1 -14.79 -8.90 -12.61
CA LEU A 1 -13.41 -9.43 -12.49
C LEU A 1 -12.51 -8.48 -13.26
N GLN A 2 -11.41 -8.00 -12.66
CA GLN A 2 -10.47 -7.11 -13.35
C GLN A 2 -9.78 -7.86 -14.51
N ASP A 3 -9.48 -7.14 -15.59
CA ASP A 3 -8.75 -7.67 -16.74
C ASP A 3 -7.33 -8.07 -16.33
N VAL A 4 -6.98 -9.35 -16.55
CA VAL A 4 -5.67 -9.91 -16.21
C VAL A 4 -4.56 -9.27 -17.07
N GLN A 5 -4.89 -8.77 -18.27
CA GLN A 5 -3.95 -8.05 -19.14
C GLN A 5 -3.61 -6.65 -18.61
N ALA A 6 -4.43 -6.08 -17.73
CA ALA A 6 -4.14 -4.80 -17.09
C ALA A 6 -3.08 -4.93 -15.97
N ILE A 7 -2.76 -6.17 -15.55
CA ILE A 7 -1.76 -6.42 -14.51
C ILE A 7 -0.38 -6.48 -15.15
N THR A 8 0.36 -5.39 -15.01
CA THR A 8 1.74 -5.30 -15.50
C THR A 8 2.64 -6.32 -14.81
N LYS A 9 3.40 -7.11 -15.60
CA LYS A 9 4.27 -8.18 -15.08
C LYS A 9 5.29 -7.72 -14.02
N PHE A 10 5.78 -6.48 -14.12
CA PHE A 10 6.72 -5.91 -13.14
C PHE A 10 6.08 -5.69 -11.75
N GLY A 11 4.76 -5.56 -11.65
CA GLY A 11 4.05 -5.40 -10.38
C GLY A 11 3.79 -6.72 -9.64
N LEU A 12 3.84 -7.86 -10.34
CA LEU A 12 3.43 -9.16 -9.81
C LEU A 12 4.39 -9.69 -8.73
N ARG A 13 5.71 -9.47 -8.87
CA ARG A 13 6.70 -9.90 -7.87
C ARG A 13 6.50 -9.17 -6.55
N THR A 14 6.47 -7.84 -6.62
CA THR A 14 6.15 -7.00 -5.47
C THR A 14 4.82 -7.40 -4.81
N LEU A 15 3.78 -7.67 -5.60
CA LEU A 15 2.49 -8.11 -5.07
C LEU A 15 2.57 -9.48 -4.39
N ALA A 16 3.32 -10.42 -4.97
CA ALA A 16 3.52 -11.75 -4.39
C ALA A 16 4.23 -11.70 -3.04
N TYR A 17 5.23 -10.82 -2.87
CA TYR A 17 5.88 -10.62 -1.57
C TYR A 17 4.99 -9.92 -0.55
N HIS A 18 4.12 -9.01 -1.01
CA HIS A 18 3.18 -8.28 -0.16
C HIS A 18 2.06 -9.20 0.37
N GLU A 19 1.43 -9.97 -0.50
CA GLU A 19 0.28 -10.82 -0.14
C GLU A 19 0.70 -12.21 0.37
N GLY A 20 1.82 -12.73 -0.15
CA GLY A 20 2.28 -14.09 0.09
C GLY A 20 3.36 -14.18 1.17
N ILE A 21 4.52 -14.69 0.77
CA ILE A 21 5.66 -14.93 1.66
C ILE A 21 6.78 -13.95 1.28
N PRO A 22 7.33 -13.16 2.23
CA PRO A 22 7.06 -13.18 3.67
C PRO A 22 5.96 -12.20 4.14
N GLY A 23 5.07 -11.74 3.25
CA GLY A 23 4.02 -10.75 3.54
C GLY A 23 2.81 -11.26 4.34
N HIS A 24 1.60 -10.87 3.93
CA HIS A 24 0.36 -11.11 4.68
C HIS A 24 0.14 -12.57 5.06
N HIS A 25 0.27 -13.50 4.09
CA HIS A 25 0.07 -14.91 4.34
C HIS A 25 0.99 -15.43 5.45
N PHE A 26 2.27 -15.06 5.41
CA PHE A 26 3.24 -15.48 6.42
C PHE A 26 2.92 -14.88 7.80
N GLN A 27 2.65 -13.58 7.87
CA GLN A 27 2.34 -12.89 9.13
C GLN A 27 1.08 -13.44 9.81
N ILE A 28 0.02 -13.65 9.03
CA ILE A 28 -1.26 -14.14 9.54
C ILE A 28 -1.13 -15.61 9.94
N GLY A 29 -0.44 -16.42 9.14
CA GLY A 29 -0.16 -17.82 9.46
C GLY A 29 0.55 -17.97 10.81
N VAL A 30 1.64 -17.22 11.01
CA VAL A 30 2.37 -17.21 12.30
C VAL A 30 1.45 -16.79 13.45
N ALA A 31 0.64 -15.74 13.27
CA ALA A 31 -0.28 -15.28 14.32
C ALA A 31 -1.31 -16.35 14.72
N GLN A 32 -1.78 -17.16 13.77
CA GLN A 32 -2.73 -18.25 14.02
C GLN A 32 -2.09 -19.46 14.74
N GLU A 33 -0.79 -19.66 14.61
CA GLU A 33 -0.05 -20.75 15.26
C GLU A 33 0.28 -20.47 16.74
N LEU A 34 0.16 -19.21 17.19
CA LEU A 34 0.47 -18.80 18.58
C LEU A 34 -0.62 -19.27 19.56
N LYS A 35 -0.36 -20.39 20.26
CA LYS A 35 -1.32 -21.02 21.19
C LYS A 35 -1.42 -20.38 22.57
N GLU A 36 -0.40 -19.62 22.99
CA GLU A 36 -0.31 -19.03 24.33
C GLU A 36 -0.90 -17.62 24.42
N LEU A 37 -1.42 -17.09 23.31
CA LEU A 37 -2.01 -15.75 23.27
C LEU A 37 -3.52 -15.78 23.48
N PRO A 38 -4.09 -14.73 24.12
CA PRO A 38 -5.54 -14.54 24.12
C PRO A 38 -6.09 -14.48 22.69
N THR A 39 -7.25 -15.09 22.45
CA THR A 39 -7.86 -15.22 21.11
C THR A 39 -7.98 -13.90 20.36
N PHE A 40 -8.29 -12.80 21.05
CA PHE A 40 -8.41 -11.50 20.40
C PHE A 40 -7.10 -11.04 19.72
N ARG A 41 -5.93 -11.46 20.20
CA ARG A 41 -4.63 -11.13 19.59
C ARG A 41 -4.33 -11.94 18.33
N THR A 42 -5.02 -13.05 18.10
CA THR A 42 -4.84 -13.91 16.92
C THR A 42 -5.91 -13.69 15.86
N VAL A 43 -7.05 -13.08 16.21
CA VAL A 43 -8.19 -12.88 15.29
C VAL A 43 -8.52 -11.42 14.96
N VAL A 44 -8.19 -10.46 15.83
CA VAL A 44 -8.54 -9.05 15.58
C VAL A 44 -7.55 -8.43 14.59
N PRO A 45 -8.02 -7.87 13.45
CA PRO A 45 -7.13 -7.28 12.47
C PRO A 45 -6.66 -5.91 12.93
N PHE A 46 -5.34 -5.76 13.11
CA PHE A 46 -4.68 -4.47 13.28
C PHE A 46 -4.14 -4.02 11.93
N THR A 47 -4.97 -3.31 11.15
CA THR A 47 -4.66 -2.92 9.76
C THR A 47 -3.31 -2.23 9.62
N ALA A 48 -2.99 -1.31 10.54
CA ALA A 48 -1.71 -0.61 10.56
C ALA A 48 -0.50 -1.57 10.62
N TYR A 49 -0.57 -2.55 11.54
CA TYR A 49 0.47 -3.55 11.73
C TYR A 49 0.57 -4.50 10.52
N ALA A 50 -0.56 -5.03 10.05
CA ALA A 50 -0.58 -5.98 8.96
C ALA A 50 -0.04 -5.36 7.66
N GLU A 51 -0.47 -4.15 7.32
CA GLU A 51 -0.05 -3.43 6.12
C GLU A 51 1.40 -2.96 6.21
N GLY A 52 1.82 -2.48 7.40
CA GLY A 52 3.21 -2.15 7.66
C GLY A 52 4.12 -3.37 7.47
N TRP A 53 3.71 -4.55 7.94
CA TRP A 53 4.45 -5.80 7.76
C TRP A 53 4.58 -6.18 6.30
N ALA A 54 3.48 -6.17 5.55
CA ALA A 54 3.49 -6.55 4.14
C ALA A 54 4.38 -5.62 3.29
N LEU A 55 4.45 -4.33 3.64
CA LEU A 55 5.37 -3.40 3.01
C LEU A 55 6.83 -3.64 3.45
N TYR A 56 7.06 -4.01 4.72
CA TYR A 56 8.40 -4.38 5.20
C TYR A 56 8.91 -5.64 4.49
N ALA A 57 8.06 -6.67 4.38
CA ALA A 57 8.34 -7.91 3.66
C ALA A 57 8.77 -7.65 2.22
N LYS A 58 8.06 -6.74 1.52
CA LYS A 58 8.43 -6.32 0.17
C LYS A 58 9.83 -5.69 0.14
N ARG A 59 10.14 -4.77 1.06
CA ARG A 59 11.47 -4.14 1.12
C ARG A 59 12.56 -5.16 1.45
N LEU A 60 12.32 -6.06 2.39
CA LEU A 60 13.24 -7.14 2.74
C LEU A 60 13.53 -8.03 1.53
N ALA A 61 12.52 -8.36 0.72
CA ALA A 61 12.72 -9.11 -0.51
C ALA A 61 13.64 -8.37 -1.50
N ALA A 62 13.49 -7.05 -1.64
CA ALA A 62 14.39 -6.23 -2.44
C ALA A 62 15.82 -6.21 -1.88
N GLU A 63 15.99 -6.03 -0.57
CA GLU A 63 17.31 -6.01 0.11
C GLU A 63 18.05 -7.35 0.02
N LEU A 64 17.31 -8.47 0.02
CA LEU A 64 17.86 -9.82 -0.20
C LEU A 64 18.17 -10.12 -1.68
N GLY A 65 17.93 -9.16 -2.58
CA GLY A 65 18.24 -9.29 -4.00
C GLY A 65 17.26 -10.17 -4.77
N PHE A 66 16.02 -10.29 -4.32
CA PHE A 66 14.97 -11.01 -5.07
C PHE A 66 14.32 -10.16 -6.17
N GLU A 67 14.48 -8.83 -6.12
CA GLU A 67 14.10 -7.90 -7.18
C GLU A 67 15.35 -7.55 -8.01
N LYS A 68 15.71 -8.42 -8.97
CA LYS A 68 16.93 -8.29 -9.79
C LYS A 68 16.75 -7.51 -11.08
N ASP A 69 15.50 -7.27 -11.49
CA ASP A 69 15.20 -6.51 -12.70
C ASP A 69 15.24 -5.01 -12.39
N PRO A 70 15.99 -4.17 -13.13
CA PRO A 70 15.93 -2.71 -12.96
C PRO A 70 14.51 -2.12 -13.09
N TYR A 71 13.58 -2.82 -13.76
CA TYR A 71 12.16 -2.43 -13.84
C TYR A 71 11.33 -2.84 -12.60
N ASP A 72 11.78 -3.78 -11.77
CA ASP A 72 11.09 -4.14 -10.52
C ASP A 72 11.07 -2.93 -9.56
N ASN A 73 12.16 -2.14 -9.53
CA ASN A 73 12.22 -0.91 -8.74
C ASN A 73 11.30 0.20 -9.29
N LEU A 74 11.05 0.25 -10.60
CA LEU A 74 10.11 1.21 -11.17
C LEU A 74 8.67 0.96 -10.67
N GLY A 75 8.26 -0.30 -10.56
CA GLY A 75 6.99 -0.68 -9.95
C GLY A 75 6.93 -0.26 -8.47
N CYS A 76 8.04 -0.41 -7.75
CA CYS A 76 8.15 0.04 -6.37
C CYS A 76 7.99 1.57 -6.24
N LEU A 77 8.78 2.33 -6.99
CA LEU A 77 8.75 3.79 -7.01
C LEU A 77 7.37 4.31 -7.44
N ARG A 78 6.73 3.69 -8.43
CA ARG A 78 5.36 4.03 -8.85
C ARG A 78 4.36 3.81 -7.71
N ALA A 79 4.47 2.70 -6.99
CA ALA A 79 3.59 2.40 -5.86
C ALA A 79 3.85 3.35 -4.67
N GLU A 80 5.09 3.76 -4.42
CA GLU A 80 5.43 4.78 -3.42
C GLU A 80 4.89 6.15 -3.80
N LEU A 81 5.07 6.56 -5.06
CA LEU A 81 4.53 7.80 -5.61
C LEU A 81 3.01 7.85 -5.44
N PHE A 82 2.32 6.78 -5.84
CA PHE A 82 0.87 6.66 -5.65
C PHE A 82 0.44 6.81 -4.18
N ARG A 83 1.13 6.16 -3.24
CA ARG A 83 0.88 6.30 -1.80
C ARG A 83 1.21 7.70 -1.28
N ALA A 84 2.17 8.40 -1.87
CA ALA A 84 2.48 9.78 -1.54
C ALA A 84 1.40 10.74 -2.04
N THR A 85 0.98 10.62 -3.29
CA THR A 85 -0.10 11.39 -3.89
C THR A 85 -1.40 11.24 -3.10
N ARG A 86 -1.67 10.03 -2.59
CA ARG A 86 -2.80 9.76 -1.68
C ARG A 86 -2.86 10.68 -0.46
N LEU A 87 -1.71 10.99 0.16
CA LEU A 87 -1.68 11.93 1.29
C LEU A 87 -2.10 13.32 0.85
N VAL A 88 -1.55 13.78 -0.28
CA VAL A 88 -1.80 15.14 -0.80
C VAL A 88 -3.27 15.30 -1.16
N VAL A 89 -3.87 14.34 -1.88
CA VAL A 89 -5.28 14.45 -2.28
C VAL A 89 -6.24 14.31 -1.11
N ASP A 90 -5.95 13.45 -0.12
CA ASP A 90 -6.80 13.31 1.08
C ASP A 90 -6.81 14.62 1.89
N THR A 91 -5.64 15.22 2.16
CA THR A 91 -5.55 16.54 2.81
C THR A 91 -6.10 17.65 1.94
N GLY A 92 -5.90 17.55 0.62
CA GLY A 92 -6.40 18.50 -0.36
C GLY A 92 -7.92 18.61 -0.27
N ILE A 93 -8.61 17.47 -0.32
CA ILE A 93 -10.08 17.39 -0.27
C ILE A 93 -10.60 17.80 1.11
N HIS A 94 -10.05 17.24 2.19
CA HIS A 94 -10.67 17.31 3.52
C HIS A 94 -10.25 18.51 4.38
N ASP A 95 -9.10 19.13 4.09
CA ASP A 95 -8.58 20.28 4.84
C ASP A 95 -8.49 21.53 3.96
N GLN A 96 -7.91 21.38 2.76
CA GLN A 96 -7.67 22.49 1.82
C GLN A 96 -8.86 22.77 0.88
N ARG A 97 -9.98 22.04 1.04
CA ARG A 97 -11.23 22.22 0.27
C ARG A 97 -11.08 22.10 -1.25
N TRP A 98 -10.18 21.24 -1.72
CA TRP A 98 -10.05 20.94 -3.14
C TRP A 98 -11.35 20.38 -3.70
N THR A 99 -11.70 20.79 -4.93
CA THR A 99 -12.78 20.15 -5.67
C THR A 99 -12.38 18.74 -6.08
N ARG A 100 -13.37 17.89 -6.35
CA ARG A 100 -13.14 16.53 -6.84
C ARG A 100 -12.33 16.55 -8.14
N GLU A 101 -12.66 17.46 -9.05
CA GLU A 101 -12.04 17.59 -10.36
C GLU A 101 -10.56 17.97 -10.21
N HIS A 102 -10.25 18.91 -9.32
CA HIS A 102 -8.86 19.29 -9.05
C HIS A 102 -8.04 18.11 -8.46
N ALA A 103 -8.62 17.33 -7.56
CA ALA A 103 -7.95 16.15 -7.01
C ALA A 103 -7.71 15.05 -8.05
N ILE A 104 -8.64 14.86 -9.00
CA ILE A 104 -8.48 13.93 -10.12
C ILE A 104 -7.34 14.39 -11.03
N ASP A 105 -7.35 15.66 -11.44
CA ASP A 105 -6.34 16.20 -12.35
C ASP A 105 -4.94 16.13 -11.74
N TYR A 106 -4.80 16.52 -10.47
CA TYR A 106 -3.54 16.43 -9.74
C TYR A 106 -3.01 15.00 -9.71
N MET A 107 -3.88 14.04 -9.36
CA MET A 107 -3.46 12.64 -9.23
C MET A 107 -3.11 12.02 -10.59
N CYS A 108 -3.89 12.28 -11.64
CA CYS A 108 -3.60 11.86 -13.01
C CYS A 108 -2.22 12.37 -13.48
N GLN A 109 -1.96 13.68 -13.31
CA GLN A 109 -0.70 14.30 -13.72
C GLN A 109 0.50 13.77 -12.92
N THR A 110 0.30 13.50 -11.64
CA THR A 110 1.38 13.04 -10.75
C THR A 110 1.74 11.58 -10.98
N THR A 111 0.75 10.69 -11.14
CA THR A 111 1.00 9.23 -11.13
C THR A 111 0.97 8.58 -12.52
N GLY A 112 0.54 9.31 -13.56
CA GLY A 112 0.33 8.77 -14.91
C GLY A 112 -0.71 7.65 -14.97
N MET A 113 -1.63 7.61 -14.00
CA MET A 113 -2.70 6.60 -13.97
C MET A 113 -3.85 6.98 -14.89
N ALA A 114 -4.59 5.99 -15.37
CA ALA A 114 -5.78 6.22 -16.16
C ALA A 114 -6.82 7.01 -15.35
N GLN A 115 -7.48 7.97 -16.02
CA GLN A 115 -8.47 8.84 -15.37
C GLN A 115 -9.62 8.04 -14.74
N SER A 116 -10.00 6.89 -15.31
CA SER A 116 -11.01 5.99 -14.75
C SER A 116 -10.64 5.47 -13.36
N ASP A 117 -9.39 5.02 -13.20
CA ASP A 117 -8.88 4.45 -11.95
C ASP A 117 -8.72 5.53 -10.90
N VAL A 118 -8.15 6.68 -11.29
CA VAL A 118 -8.02 7.85 -10.41
C VAL A 118 -9.40 8.33 -9.93
N THR A 119 -10.38 8.39 -10.83
CA THR A 119 -11.74 8.81 -10.48
C THR A 119 -12.37 7.89 -9.43
N ALA A 120 -12.17 6.57 -9.54
CA ALA A 120 -12.66 5.61 -8.55
C ALA A 120 -11.98 5.81 -7.18
N GLU A 121 -10.67 6.04 -7.17
CA GLU A 121 -9.90 6.29 -5.94
C GLU A 121 -10.31 7.61 -5.27
N ILE A 122 -10.46 8.71 -6.02
CA ILE A 122 -10.91 9.99 -5.45
C ILE A 122 -12.32 9.87 -4.85
N LYS A 123 -13.25 9.17 -5.52
CA LYS A 123 -14.58 8.89 -4.93
C LYS A 123 -14.47 8.14 -3.61
N ARG A 124 -13.55 7.17 -3.51
CA ARG A 124 -13.31 6.42 -2.28
C ARG A 124 -12.79 7.33 -1.16
N TYR A 125 -11.87 8.25 -1.45
CA TYR A 125 -11.32 9.16 -0.43
C TYR A 125 -12.33 10.18 0.07
N ILE A 126 -13.26 10.63 -0.77
CA ILE A 126 -14.37 11.50 -0.35
C ILE A 126 -15.24 10.81 0.70
N VAL A 127 -15.52 9.51 0.54
CA VAL A 127 -16.39 8.73 1.45
C VAL A 127 -15.61 8.20 2.67
N MET A 128 -14.32 7.94 2.54
CA MET A 128 -13.47 7.34 3.58
C MET A 128 -12.25 8.23 3.92
N PRO A 129 -12.47 9.36 4.62
CA PRO A 129 -11.38 10.26 5.02
C PRO A 129 -10.32 9.54 5.87
N ARG A 130 -9.05 9.93 5.70
CA ARG A 130 -7.86 9.46 6.48
C ARG A 130 -7.47 8.00 6.33
N VAL A 131 -8.26 7.15 5.66
CA VAL A 131 -7.90 5.74 5.43
C VAL A 131 -6.59 5.63 4.64
N ALA A 132 -6.42 6.49 3.64
CA ALA A 132 -5.19 6.52 2.84
C ALA A 132 -3.97 7.01 3.64
N GLN A 133 -4.17 7.95 4.58
CA GLN A 133 -3.14 8.48 5.46
C GLN A 133 -2.70 7.48 6.53
N SER A 134 -3.65 6.72 7.09
CA SER A 134 -3.38 5.69 8.09
C SER A 134 -2.44 4.60 7.55
N LEU A 135 -2.68 4.12 6.32
CA LEU A 135 -1.85 3.09 5.68
C LEU A 135 -0.39 3.55 5.46
N LYS A 136 -0.19 4.77 4.95
CA LYS A 136 1.18 5.29 4.73
C LYS A 136 1.90 5.65 6.04
N SER A 137 1.18 6.14 7.05
CA SER A 137 1.79 6.45 8.35
C SER A 137 2.24 5.17 9.07
N SER A 138 1.46 4.10 8.97
CA SER A 138 1.79 2.80 9.53
C SER A 138 3.05 2.19 8.92
N TRP A 139 3.21 2.33 7.60
CA TRP A 139 4.43 1.99 6.88
C TRP A 139 5.67 2.71 7.42
N LEU A 140 5.59 4.04 7.52
CA LEU A 140 6.71 4.87 7.99
C LEU A 140 7.07 4.55 9.44
N GLY A 141 6.09 4.26 10.29
CA GLY A 141 6.30 3.83 11.67
C GLY A 141 7.12 2.53 11.74
N MET A 142 6.75 1.51 10.96
CA MET A 142 7.51 0.25 10.93
C MET A 142 8.94 0.41 10.38
N LEU A 143 9.13 1.27 9.38
CA LEU A 143 10.48 1.56 8.86
C LEU A 143 11.38 2.27 9.88
N ALA A 144 10.81 3.09 10.76
CA ALA A 144 11.57 3.77 11.81
C ALA A 144 12.04 2.77 12.89
N GLU A 145 11.21 1.77 13.20
CA GLU A 145 11.53 0.75 14.20
C GLU A 145 12.63 -0.22 13.74
N THR A 146 12.67 -0.56 12.44
CA THR A 146 13.66 -1.51 11.88
C THR A 146 15.02 -0.88 11.53
N ARG A 147 15.18 0.44 11.72
CA ARG A 147 16.47 1.16 11.56
C ARG A 147 17.21 1.40 12.88
N ARG A 148 16.68 0.91 14.00
CA ARG A 148 17.36 0.88 15.31
C ARG A 148 18.10 -0.43 15.50
#